data_AF-A0AAE9J423-F1
#
_entry.id   AF-A0AAE9J423-F1
#
_cell.length_a   1.000
_cell.length_b   1.000
_cell.length_c   1.000
_cell.angle_alpha   90.00
_cell.angle_beta   90.00
_cell.angle_gamma   90.00
#
_symmetry.space_group_name_H-M   'P 1'
#
loop_
_entity.id
_entity.type
_entity.pdbx_description
1 polymer ?
#
loop_
_entity_poly.entity_id
_entity_poly.type
_entity_poly.pdbx_seq_one_letter_code
_entity_poly.pdbx_strand_id
1 'polypeptide(L)'
;MSLSLLTPRLVTKCTVARILVVRNTSSKMTLDHEQSIKISDQQGFFKYQRDVSRDARYSNPAKPGDTATRFMFRKLGHAYEIYPLFGLLAIWCVLFGYTVYYSFEKTEIWLDRSHSTAPWDWERIRNNYWKKPTLVFDPSGVTHQRLEIMETLQDEMVAAAKQRGTR
;
A
#
# COMPACT_ATOMS: atom_id res chain seq x y z
N MET A 1 -25.00 12.72 -27.11
CA MET A 1 -26.45 12.96 -27.25
C MET A 1 -27.05 13.08 -25.86
N SER A 2 -27.76 14.19 -25.64
CA SER A 2 -28.35 14.62 -24.38
C SER A 2 -29.43 13.67 -23.87
N LEU A 3 -29.35 13.28 -22.60
CA LEU A 3 -30.45 12.62 -21.85
C LEU A 3 -31.27 13.62 -21.03
N SER A 4 -31.24 14.91 -21.36
CA SER A 4 -32.24 15.86 -20.88
C SER A 4 -33.32 15.97 -21.95
N LEU A 5 -34.53 15.50 -21.63
CA LEU A 5 -35.85 15.86 -22.21
C LEU A 5 -36.87 14.71 -22.01
N LEU A 6 -36.90 14.09 -20.84
CA LEU A 6 -38.14 13.46 -20.35
C LEU A 6 -38.73 14.36 -19.27
N THR A 7 -39.91 14.86 -19.58
CA THR A 7 -40.71 15.82 -18.83
C THR A 7 -41.00 15.37 -17.39
N PRO A 8 -40.87 16.25 -16.37
CA PRO A 8 -41.22 15.93 -15.00
C PRO A 8 -42.70 16.26 -14.77
N ARG A 9 -43.63 15.44 -15.26
CA ARG A 9 -45.02 15.52 -14.81
C ARG A 9 -45.48 14.15 -14.31
N LEU A 10 -45.62 14.09 -12.98
CA LEU A 10 -46.23 13.04 -12.15
C LEU A 10 -45.48 11.71 -12.06
N VAL A 11 -44.22 11.73 -11.62
CA VAL A 11 -43.67 10.56 -10.90
C VAL A 11 -44.09 10.67 -9.44
N THR A 12 -45.17 9.99 -9.08
CA THR A 12 -45.66 9.92 -7.70
C THR A 12 -44.56 9.40 -6.77
N LYS A 13 -44.51 9.87 -5.51
CA LYS A 13 -43.50 9.41 -4.52
C LYS A 13 -43.47 7.87 -4.40
N CYS A 14 -44.64 7.23 -4.54
CA CYS A 14 -44.78 5.77 -4.57
C CYS A 14 -44.05 5.10 -5.75
N THR A 15 -44.00 5.74 -6.92
CA THR A 15 -43.33 5.21 -8.12
C THR A 15 -41.81 5.30 -7.99
N VAL A 16 -41.29 6.40 -7.43
CA VAL A 16 -39.85 6.53 -7.10
C VAL A 16 -39.45 5.49 -6.04
N ALA A 17 -40.26 5.34 -4.98
CA ALA A 17 -40.02 4.33 -3.95
C ALA A 17 -40.00 2.91 -4.53
N ARG A 18 -40.92 2.57 -5.44
CA ARG A 18 -40.92 1.27 -6.13
C ARG A 18 -39.67 1.08 -6.99
N ILE A 19 -39.24 2.09 -7.75
CA ILE A 19 -38.01 2.00 -8.56
C ILE A 19 -36.78 1.78 -7.66
N LEU A 20 -36.68 2.50 -6.55
CA LEU A 20 -35.58 2.33 -5.58
C LEU A 20 -35.62 0.96 -4.89
N VAL A 21 -36.80 0.46 -4.53
CA VAL A 21 -36.96 -0.89 -3.96
C VAL A 21 -36.57 -1.96 -4.97
N VAL A 22 -37.09 -1.90 -6.20
CA VAL A 22 -36.74 -2.88 -7.27
C VAL A 22 -35.23 -2.88 -7.54
N ARG A 23 -34.62 -1.69 -7.63
CA ARG A 23 -33.18 -1.54 -7.85
C ARG A 23 -32.38 -2.13 -6.68
N ASN A 24 -32.75 -1.84 -5.44
CA ASN A 24 -32.08 -2.38 -4.25
C ASN A 24 -32.31 -3.89 -4.07
N THR A 25 -33.45 -4.44 -4.51
CA THR A 25 -33.70 -5.89 -4.49
C THR A 25 -32.95 -6.65 -5.59
N SER A 26 -32.69 -6.00 -6.74
CA SER A 26 -31.98 -6.63 -7.87
C SER A 26 -30.48 -6.81 -7.62
N SER A 27 -29.87 -5.96 -6.79
CA SER A 27 -28.43 -6.02 -6.47
C SER A 27 -28.01 -7.26 -5.67
N LYS A 28 -28.96 -8.04 -5.14
CA LYS A 28 -28.72 -9.26 -4.36
C LYS A 28 -29.31 -10.54 -4.96
N MET A 29 -29.87 -10.48 -6.16
CA MET A 29 -30.25 -11.70 -6.89
C MET A 29 -29.00 -12.32 -7.51
N THR A 30 -28.23 -13.04 -6.70
CA THR A 30 -27.19 -13.92 -7.21
C THR A 30 -27.84 -15.23 -7.61
N LEU A 31 -27.71 -15.61 -8.88
CA LEU A 31 -28.11 -16.94 -9.32
C LEU A 31 -27.09 -17.95 -8.77
N ASP A 32 -27.57 -19.03 -8.14
CA ASP A 32 -26.72 -20.14 -7.72
C ASP A 32 -26.64 -21.17 -8.85
N HIS A 33 -25.41 -21.53 -9.26
CA HIS A 33 -25.17 -22.53 -10.29
C HIS A 33 -23.93 -23.36 -9.96
N GLU A 34 -23.97 -24.67 -10.24
CA GLU A 34 -22.81 -25.56 -10.08
C GLU A 34 -21.75 -25.27 -11.16
N GLN A 35 -20.48 -25.18 -10.76
CA GLN A 35 -19.38 -24.69 -11.61
C GLN A 35 -18.58 -25.77 -12.35
N SER A 36 -19.02 -27.03 -12.27
CA SER A 36 -18.26 -28.18 -12.77
C SER A 36 -19.00 -28.93 -13.86
N ILE A 37 -18.34 -29.09 -15.02
CA ILE A 37 -18.75 -30.03 -16.06
C ILE A 37 -18.68 -31.44 -15.46
N LYS A 38 -19.84 -32.05 -15.20
CA LYS A 38 -19.94 -33.45 -14.78
C LYS A 38 -19.87 -34.32 -16.04
N ILE A 39 -18.87 -35.18 -16.13
CA ILE A 39 -18.82 -36.23 -17.16
C ILE A 39 -19.96 -37.19 -16.83
N SER A 40 -20.93 -37.33 -17.74
CA SER A 40 -21.98 -38.34 -17.60
C SER A 40 -21.49 -39.68 -18.11
N ASP A 41 -21.80 -40.75 -17.39
CA ASP A 41 -21.48 -42.13 -17.79
C ASP A 41 -22.20 -42.57 -19.09
N GLN A 42 -23.13 -41.76 -19.60
CA GLN A 42 -23.82 -41.99 -20.86
C GLN A 42 -22.94 -41.56 -22.05
N GLN A 43 -22.52 -42.54 -22.85
CA GLN A 43 -21.69 -42.37 -24.02
C GLN A 43 -22.45 -41.59 -25.12
N GLY A 44 -21.93 -40.42 -25.51
CA GLY A 44 -22.39 -39.68 -26.70
C GLY A 44 -23.12 -38.36 -26.46
N PHE A 45 -23.45 -37.98 -25.22
CA PHE A 45 -24.05 -36.67 -24.92
C PHE A 45 -23.13 -35.83 -24.04
N PHE A 46 -22.51 -34.80 -24.62
CA PHE A 46 -21.86 -33.76 -23.82
C PHE A 46 -22.94 -32.83 -23.26
N LYS A 47 -23.08 -32.79 -21.93
CA LYS A 47 -23.88 -31.73 -21.30
C LYS A 47 -23.12 -30.40 -21.49
N TYR A 48 -23.55 -29.60 -22.45
CA TYR A 48 -23.03 -28.24 -22.60
C TYR A 48 -23.53 -27.39 -21.43
N GLN A 49 -22.68 -27.24 -20.42
CA GLN A 49 -22.88 -26.25 -19.36
C GLN A 49 -22.09 -25.01 -19.72
N ARG A 50 -22.75 -23.85 -19.69
CA ARG A 50 -22.07 -22.57 -19.88
C ARG A 50 -21.17 -22.34 -18.69
N ASP A 51 -19.87 -22.18 -18.95
CA ASP A 51 -18.96 -21.75 -17.89
C ASP A 51 -19.35 -20.34 -17.43
N VAL A 52 -19.71 -20.23 -16.15
CA VAL A 52 -20.14 -18.97 -15.52
C VAL A 52 -18.93 -18.08 -15.18
N SER A 53 -17.74 -18.45 -15.65
CA SER A 53 -16.52 -17.73 -15.35
C SER A 53 -16.63 -16.25 -15.74
N ARG A 54 -16.42 -15.37 -14.75
CA ARG A 54 -16.40 -13.90 -14.90
C ARG A 54 -17.76 -13.20 -15.13
N ASP A 55 -18.90 -13.86 -14.92
CA ASP A 55 -20.22 -13.20 -14.93
C ASP A 55 -20.58 -12.59 -13.55
N ALA A 56 -20.64 -11.26 -13.48
CA ALA A 56 -20.93 -10.50 -12.24
C ALA A 56 -22.36 -10.70 -11.69
N ARG A 57 -23.25 -11.37 -12.44
CA ARG A 57 -24.61 -11.72 -11.98
C ARG A 57 -24.63 -12.88 -10.98
N TYR A 58 -23.51 -13.58 -10.80
CA TYR A 58 -23.39 -14.75 -9.94
C TYR A 58 -22.54 -14.40 -8.71
N SER A 59 -22.80 -15.08 -7.57
CA SER A 59 -22.17 -14.77 -6.28
C SER A 59 -20.67 -15.08 -6.23
N ASN A 60 -20.17 -15.98 -7.10
CA ASN A 60 -18.78 -16.43 -7.07
C ASN A 60 -18.26 -16.83 -8.47
N PRO A 61 -18.23 -15.94 -9.47
CA PRO A 61 -17.98 -16.31 -10.86
C PRO A 61 -16.51 -16.64 -11.16
N ALA A 62 -15.59 -16.48 -10.20
CA ALA A 62 -14.17 -16.76 -10.44
C ALA A 62 -13.83 -18.19 -10.01
N LYS A 63 -13.34 -19.00 -10.95
CA LYS A 63 -12.83 -20.34 -10.64
C LYS A 63 -11.57 -20.25 -9.77
N PRO A 64 -11.22 -21.32 -9.03
CA PRO A 64 -9.94 -21.38 -8.34
C PRO A 64 -8.79 -21.21 -9.34
N GLY A 65 -7.99 -20.14 -9.19
CA GLY A 65 -6.87 -19.82 -10.08
C GLY A 65 -7.08 -18.61 -11.00
N ASP A 66 -8.32 -18.12 -11.16
CA ASP A 66 -8.62 -16.98 -12.05
C ASP A 66 -8.08 -15.63 -11.54
N THR A 67 -7.79 -15.54 -10.24
CA THR A 67 -7.28 -14.32 -9.59
C THR A 67 -5.98 -14.63 -8.86
N ALA A 68 -5.04 -13.69 -8.90
CA ALA A 68 -3.76 -13.83 -8.22
C ALA A 68 -3.93 -14.16 -6.72
N THR A 69 -4.93 -13.59 -6.07
CA THR A 69 -5.25 -13.88 -4.66
C THR A 69 -5.72 -15.32 -4.46
N ARG A 70 -6.64 -15.83 -5.29
CA ARG A 70 -7.06 -17.25 -5.22
C ARG A 70 -5.95 -18.20 -5.61
N PHE A 71 -5.06 -17.84 -6.53
CA PHE A 71 -3.90 -18.66 -6.86
C PHE A 71 -2.95 -18.78 -5.66
N MET A 72 -2.59 -17.64 -5.05
CA MET A 72 -1.60 -17.58 -3.97
C MET A 72 -2.11 -18.13 -2.63
N PHE A 73 -3.38 -17.89 -2.29
CA PHE A 73 -3.91 -18.23 -0.96
C PHE A 73 -4.80 -19.49 -0.92
N ARG A 74 -5.08 -20.17 -2.05
CA ARG A 74 -6.01 -21.32 -2.09
C ARG A 74 -5.60 -22.51 -1.20
N LYS A 75 -4.31 -22.76 -1.03
CA LYS A 75 -3.81 -23.89 -0.23
C LYS A 75 -3.27 -23.49 1.15
N LEU A 76 -3.42 -22.22 1.55
CA LEU A 76 -2.86 -21.71 2.79
C LEU A 76 -3.38 -22.48 4.01
N GLY A 77 -4.67 -22.84 4.03
CA GLY A 77 -5.30 -23.54 5.16
C GLY A 77 -4.99 -25.04 5.28
N HIS A 78 -4.32 -25.65 4.28
CA HIS A 78 -4.01 -27.09 4.32
C HIS A 78 -2.52 -27.37 4.54
N ALA A 79 -1.65 -26.43 4.19
CA ALA A 79 -0.20 -26.55 4.33
C ALA A 79 0.29 -25.76 5.54
N TYR A 80 0.10 -26.33 6.74
CA TYR A 80 0.48 -25.68 8.00
C TYR A 80 1.97 -25.41 8.13
N GLU A 81 2.80 -26.19 7.43
CA GLU A 81 4.26 -26.05 7.36
C GLU A 81 4.71 -24.72 6.74
N ILE A 82 3.83 -24.02 6.01
CA ILE A 82 4.16 -22.76 5.32
C ILE A 82 3.93 -21.55 6.23
N TYR A 83 3.10 -21.65 7.30
CA TYR A 83 2.84 -20.52 8.19
C TYR A 83 4.11 -19.94 8.85
N PRO A 84 5.09 -20.75 9.31
CA PRO A 84 6.36 -20.22 9.80
C PRO A 84 7.11 -19.39 8.76
N LEU A 85 7.05 -19.74 7.46
CA LEU A 85 7.68 -18.96 6.40
C LEU A 85 7.00 -17.59 6.20
N PHE A 86 5.66 -17.55 6.30
CA PHE A 86 4.93 -16.27 6.28
C PHE A 86 5.21 -15.42 7.53
N GLY A 87 5.34 -16.05 8.70
CA GLY A 87 5.75 -15.37 9.92
C GLY A 87 7.14 -14.76 9.81
N LEU A 88 8.10 -15.53 9.25
CA LEU A 88 9.45 -15.04 8.97
C LEU A 88 9.43 -13.86 7.98
N LEU A 89 8.63 -13.94 6.92
CA LEU A 89 8.47 -12.86 5.95
C LEU A 89 7.85 -11.60 6.59
N ALA A 90 6.87 -11.76 7.48
CA ALA A 90 6.29 -10.64 8.22
C ALA A 90 7.33 -9.97 9.13
N ILE A 91 8.11 -10.76 9.89
CA ILE A 91 9.21 -10.24 10.72
C ILE A 91 10.24 -9.51 9.85
N TRP A 92 10.61 -10.09 8.71
CA TRP A 92 11.52 -9.46 7.78
C TRP A 92 11.00 -8.12 7.25
N CYS A 93 9.72 -8.04 6.86
CA CYS A 93 9.09 -6.79 6.43
C CYS A 93 9.11 -5.71 7.52
N VAL A 94 8.89 -6.10 8.78
CA VAL A 94 8.95 -5.18 9.93
C VAL A 94 10.38 -4.69 10.14
N LEU A 95 11.37 -5.59 10.15
CA LEU A 95 12.79 -5.23 10.30
C LEU A 95 13.28 -4.36 9.14
N PHE A 96 12.85 -4.66 7.92
CA PHE A 96 13.14 -3.87 6.73
C PHE A 96 12.55 -2.46 6.85
N GLY A 97 11.25 -2.36 7.20
CA GLY A 97 10.59 -1.08 7.42
C GLY A 97 11.25 -0.25 8.52
N TYR A 98 11.62 -0.87 9.63
CA TYR A 98 12.38 -0.23 10.71
C TYR A 98 13.74 0.27 10.23
N THR A 99 14.49 -0.56 9.51
CA THR A 99 15.82 -0.20 9.00
C THR A 99 15.75 0.97 8.02
N VAL A 100 14.74 0.98 7.15
CA VAL A 100 14.48 2.09 6.21
C VAL A 100 14.11 3.36 6.97
N TYR A 101 13.19 3.27 7.92
CA TYR A 101 12.79 4.39 8.78
C TYR A 101 14.00 5.00 9.51
N TYR A 102 14.78 4.16 10.19
CA TYR A 102 15.98 4.60 10.91
C TYR A 102 17.05 5.18 9.98
N SER A 103 17.19 4.63 8.78
CA SER A 103 18.13 5.17 7.79
C SER A 103 17.77 6.62 7.41
N PHE A 104 16.48 6.93 7.25
CA PHE A 104 16.02 8.28 6.91
C PHE A 104 16.26 9.34 8.01
N GLU A 105 16.52 8.94 9.25
CA GLU A 105 16.85 9.89 10.32
C GLU A 105 18.29 10.44 10.20
N LYS A 106 19.17 9.72 9.48
CA LYS A 106 20.57 10.10 9.27
C LYS A 106 20.70 11.41 8.48
N THR A 107 21.67 12.23 8.88
CA THR A 107 21.96 13.55 8.28
C THR A 107 22.35 13.48 6.80
N GLU A 108 22.85 12.34 6.35
CA GLU A 108 23.39 12.14 5.00
C GLU A 108 22.30 12.01 3.93
N ILE A 109 21.07 11.62 4.33
CA ILE A 109 20.05 11.27 3.36
C ILE A 109 19.36 12.52 2.81
N TRP A 110 19.63 12.79 1.54
CA TRP A 110 19.03 13.89 0.81
C TRP A 110 17.71 13.48 0.14
N LEU A 111 16.66 13.35 0.95
CA LEU A 111 15.32 12.97 0.45
C LEU A 111 14.68 14.09 -0.37
N ASP A 112 14.78 15.34 0.11
CA ASP A 112 14.19 16.50 -0.54
C ASP A 112 15.29 17.41 -1.14
N ARG A 113 15.36 17.42 -2.47
CA ARG A 113 16.30 18.24 -3.27
C ARG A 113 15.76 19.61 -3.64
N SER A 114 14.61 20.02 -3.09
CA SER A 114 14.06 21.36 -3.29
C SER A 114 14.95 22.47 -2.71
N HIS A 115 15.74 22.14 -1.69
CA HIS A 115 16.69 23.06 -1.06
C HIS A 115 18.02 23.11 -1.82
N SER A 116 18.56 24.32 -2.01
CA SER A 116 19.86 24.54 -2.64
C SER A 116 21.04 24.09 -1.77
N THR A 117 20.85 24.01 -0.45
CA THR A 117 21.87 23.59 0.51
C THR A 117 21.77 22.10 0.82
N ALA A 118 22.93 21.44 0.82
CA ALA A 118 23.03 20.03 1.12
C ALA A 118 22.54 19.72 2.56
N PRO A 119 22.04 18.50 2.84
CA PRO A 119 21.50 18.17 4.16
C PRO A 119 22.57 18.11 5.27
N TRP A 120 23.84 17.92 4.93
CA TRP A 120 24.99 18.02 5.86
C TRP A 120 25.59 19.43 5.94
N ASP A 121 24.96 20.42 5.30
CA ASP A 121 25.42 21.81 5.40
C ASP A 121 25.38 22.27 6.86
N TRP A 122 26.52 22.76 7.35
CA TRP A 122 26.68 23.31 8.70
C TRP A 122 25.55 24.27 9.10
N GLU A 123 25.14 25.18 8.22
CA GLU A 123 24.10 26.17 8.53
C GLU A 123 22.74 25.53 8.82
N ARG A 124 22.48 24.37 8.21
CA ARG A 124 21.25 23.60 8.39
C ARG A 124 21.32 22.70 9.62
N ILE A 125 22.47 22.10 9.90
CA ILE A 125 22.63 21.07 10.93
C ILE A 125 23.10 21.61 12.28
N ARG A 126 23.64 22.84 12.34
CA ARG A 126 24.24 23.44 13.55
C ARG A 126 23.42 23.22 14.82
N ASN A 127 22.10 23.38 14.76
CA ASN A 127 21.24 23.32 15.94
C ASN A 127 20.74 21.90 16.31
N ASN A 128 21.00 20.91 15.45
CA ASN A 128 20.38 19.59 15.52
C ASN A 128 21.35 18.42 15.26
N TYR A 129 22.62 18.67 14.93
CA TYR A 129 23.55 17.60 14.51
C TYR A 129 23.77 16.56 15.63
N TRP A 130 23.86 17.00 16.89
CA TRP A 130 24.02 16.09 18.04
C TRP A 130 22.76 15.29 18.38
N LYS A 131 21.58 15.72 17.90
CA LYS A 131 20.30 15.05 18.13
C LYS A 131 20.02 13.93 17.12
N LYS A 132 20.77 13.90 16.01
CA LYS A 132 20.57 12.93 14.93
C LYS A 132 21.28 11.62 15.27
N PRO A 133 20.62 10.47 15.13
CA PRO A 133 21.17 9.18 15.52
C PRO A 133 22.39 8.79 14.66
N THR A 134 23.45 8.30 15.31
CA THR A 134 24.68 7.84 14.63
C THR A 134 24.77 6.31 14.63
N LEU A 135 24.55 5.69 15.79
CA LEU A 135 24.57 4.25 16.01
C LEU A 135 23.19 3.74 16.42
N VAL A 136 22.78 2.59 15.86
CA VAL A 136 21.50 1.94 16.21
C VAL A 136 21.45 1.57 17.70
N PHE A 137 22.61 1.25 18.27
CA PHE A 137 22.75 0.87 19.67
C PHE A 137 23.80 1.76 20.34
N ASP A 138 23.34 2.84 20.98
CA ASP A 138 24.15 3.63 21.90
C ASP A 138 23.38 3.80 23.22
N PRO A 139 23.43 2.78 24.12
CA PRO A 139 22.72 2.85 25.40
C PRO A 139 23.26 3.94 26.32
N SER A 140 24.51 4.37 26.10
CA SER A 140 25.22 5.37 26.91
C SER A 140 25.13 6.80 26.38
N GLY A 141 24.64 6.98 25.15
CA GLY A 141 24.50 8.30 24.51
C GLY A 141 25.83 9.04 24.27
N VAL A 142 26.96 8.32 24.31
CA VAL A 142 28.31 8.91 24.25
C VAL A 142 28.56 9.54 22.88
N THR A 143 27.91 9.03 21.83
CA THR A 143 28.07 9.54 20.46
C THR A 143 27.28 10.81 20.17
N HIS A 144 26.37 11.22 21.07
CA HIS A 144 25.49 12.39 20.92
C HIS A 144 25.95 13.61 21.73
N GLN A 145 27.21 13.62 22.16
CA GLN A 145 27.72 14.73 22.95
C GLN A 145 27.89 15.99 22.11
N ARG A 146 27.38 17.11 22.62
CA ARG A 146 27.55 18.42 22.03
C ARG A 146 28.99 18.91 22.25
N LEU A 147 29.61 19.44 21.19
CA LEU A 147 31.00 19.89 21.20
C LEU A 147 31.07 21.36 20.81
N GLU A 148 30.83 22.24 21.79
CA GLU A 148 30.71 23.69 21.56
C GLU A 148 31.98 24.30 20.93
N ILE A 149 33.17 23.80 21.27
CA ILE A 149 34.44 24.28 20.70
C ILE A 149 34.52 23.98 19.20
N MET A 150 34.02 22.82 18.77
CA MET A 150 33.98 22.46 17.35
C MET A 150 32.94 23.28 16.61
N GLU A 151 31.81 23.60 17.26
CA GLU A 151 30.79 24.49 16.70
C GLU A 151 31.35 25.88 16.39
N THR A 152 32.09 26.48 17.35
CA THR A 152 32.68 27.81 17.16
C THR A 152 33.71 27.82 16.04
N LEU A 153 34.57 26.80 15.98
CA LEU A 153 35.57 26.68 14.92
C LEU A 153 34.92 26.54 13.55
N GLN A 154 33.84 25.76 13.46
CA GLN A 154 33.15 25.55 12.19
C GLN A 154 32.36 26.79 11.75
N ASP A 155 31.78 27.55 12.69
CA ASP A 155 31.17 28.84 12.41
C ASP A 155 32.19 29.83 11.82
N GLU A 156 33.39 29.92 12.40
CA GLU A 156 34.47 30.76 11.90
C GLU A 156 34.95 30.33 10.51
N MET A 157 35.08 29.02 10.26
CA MET A 157 35.45 28.50 8.95
C MET A 157 34.39 28.84 7.88
N VAL A 158 33.11 28.75 8.21
CA VAL A 158 32.02 29.12 7.29
C VAL A 158 32.03 30.63 7.04
N ALA A 159 32.22 31.45 8.06
CA ALA A 159 32.34 32.91 7.91
C ALA A 159 33.53 33.28 7.02
N ALA A 160 34.69 32.66 7.23
CA ALA A 160 35.87 32.87 6.39
C ALA A 160 35.68 32.39 4.95
N ALA A 161 34.98 31.26 4.74
CA ALA A 161 34.67 30.74 3.41
C ALA A 161 33.75 31.66 2.61
N LYS A 162 32.77 32.28 3.28
CA LYS A 162 31.90 33.32 2.69
C LYS A 162 32.67 34.58 2.33
N GLN A 163 33.57 35.03 3.21
CA GLN A 163 34.45 36.18 2.93
C GLN A 163 35.36 35.93 1.72
N ARG A 164 35.78 34.67 1.50
CA ARG A 164 36.58 34.26 0.34
C ARG A 164 35.76 34.03 -0.94
N GLY A 165 34.43 34.04 -0.86
CA GLY A 165 33.54 33.75 -2.01
C GLY A 165 33.59 32.29 -2.48
N THR A 166 34.15 31.39 -1.68
CA THR A 166 34.23 29.95 -1.99
C THR A 166 32.94 29.19 -1.64
N ARG A 167 31.99 29.87 -0.99
CA ARG A 167 30.73 29.32 -0.51
C ARG A 167 29.65 30.39 -0.46
#